data_AF-A0A431KN08-F1
#
_entry.id   AF-A0A431KN08-F1
#
_cell.length_a   1.000
_cell.length_b   1.000
_cell.length_c   1.000
_cell.angle_alpha   90.00
_cell.angle_beta   90.00
_cell.angle_gamma   90.00
#
_symmetry.space_group_name_H-M   'P 1'
#
loop_
_entity.id
_entity.type
_entity.pdbx_description
1 polymer ?
#
loop_
_entity_poly.entity_id
_entity_poly.type
_entity_poly.pdbx_seq_one_letter_code
_entity_poly.pdbx_strand_id
1 'polypeptide(L)'
;MTAQPRADNLKTTYQRWLDRRHPPECPDCKHIWGDQGAPDSFEDYAQRYPELAHGAKRHLTVEWDPGLTVTEVASSVGCSQEHVREAIDNGMLEAREIGGVPHVTRTNVTLWKAAKAPTGDGARSWITLEGASERYGFTLEALQAMVDSGELSHRPGGADGGDGAVLVSRRQCGQLRDKVGYTVQEAAERLNLSVPLIEEHLSQAGWRRSGEMLPYETVRLLSRRLAQQRADAEATQAGDEGLVSAKEAMAIASVSKTTFYRWADEGLVPQVARQSGARYRDEDVRRQARVYWGAARRQGQTPPAWIAQEKPSKG
;
A
#
# COMPACT_ATOMS: atom_id res chain seq x y z
N MET A 1 -4.38 10.57 34.01
CA MET A 1 -4.91 11.92 34.24
C MET A 1 -4.21 12.88 33.29
N THR A 2 -4.80 13.14 32.13
CA THR A 2 -4.32 14.15 31.18
C THR A 2 -4.53 15.52 31.84
N ALA A 3 -3.45 16.25 32.11
CA ALA A 3 -3.54 17.58 32.68
C ALA A 3 -4.38 18.47 31.76
N GLN A 4 -5.47 19.05 32.28
CA GLN A 4 -6.26 20.03 31.55
C GLN A 4 -5.33 21.16 31.07
N PRO A 5 -5.38 21.53 29.78
CA PRO A 5 -4.58 22.63 29.29
C PRO A 5 -4.97 23.92 30.05
N ARG A 6 -3.97 24.65 30.55
CA ARG A 6 -4.18 25.97 31.17
C ARG A 6 -4.92 26.88 30.18
N ALA A 7 -5.96 27.59 30.65
CA ALA A 7 -6.83 28.44 29.83
C ALA A 7 -6.06 29.49 28.99
N ASP A 8 -4.93 29.99 29.50
CA ASP A 8 -4.08 30.96 28.79
C ASP A 8 -3.42 30.37 27.53
N ASN A 9 -3.13 29.07 27.54
CA ASN A 9 -2.62 28.36 26.36
C ASN A 9 -3.72 28.22 25.30
N LEU A 10 -4.98 28.02 25.70
CA LEU A 10 -6.09 27.90 24.75
C LEU A 10 -6.35 29.21 24.02
N LYS A 11 -6.36 30.36 24.72
CA LYS A 11 -6.48 31.68 24.06
C LYS A 11 -5.36 31.93 23.05
N THR A 12 -4.12 31.60 23.41
CA THR A 12 -2.97 31.75 22.51
C THR A 12 -3.08 30.87 21.27
N THR A 13 -3.50 29.61 21.43
CA THR A 13 -3.70 28.71 20.29
C THR A 13 -4.89 29.11 19.42
N TYR A 14 -5.96 29.62 20.02
CA TYR A 14 -7.13 30.14 19.31
C TYR A 14 -6.74 31.32 18.42
N GLN A 15 -6.00 32.30 18.96
CA GLN A 15 -5.54 33.44 18.15
C GLN A 15 -4.65 32.98 17.00
N ARG A 16 -3.70 32.07 17.26
CA ARG A 16 -2.83 31.51 16.22
C ARG A 16 -3.62 30.77 15.15
N TRP A 17 -4.67 30.04 15.54
CA TRP A 17 -5.55 29.35 14.62
C TRP A 17 -6.37 30.33 13.76
N LEU A 18 -6.91 31.40 14.35
CA LEU A 18 -7.60 32.46 13.60
C LEU A 18 -6.66 33.12 12.57
N ASP A 19 -5.44 33.48 12.98
CA ASP A 19 -4.45 34.13 12.12
C ASP A 19 -4.02 33.23 10.94
N ARG A 20 -4.11 31.91 11.12
CA ARG A 20 -3.68 30.89 10.15
C ARG A 20 -4.84 30.04 9.65
N ARG A 21 -6.07 30.55 9.75
CA ARG A 21 -7.26 29.76 9.43
C ARG A 21 -7.20 29.35 7.97
N HIS A 22 -7.23 28.05 7.73
CA HIS A 22 -7.26 27.50 6.39
C HIS A 22 -8.61 27.81 5.73
N PRO A 23 -8.65 27.85 4.39
CA PRO A 23 -9.89 28.11 3.68
C PRO A 23 -10.91 26.98 3.90
N PRO A 24 -12.23 27.24 3.73
CA PRO A 24 -13.29 26.25 3.93
C PRO A 24 -13.13 24.96 3.11
N GLU A 25 -12.40 25.03 1.99
CA GLU A 25 -12.13 23.91 1.10
C GLU A 25 -11.02 22.98 1.63
N CYS A 26 -10.31 23.33 2.70
CA CYS A 26 -9.27 22.49 3.29
C CYS A 26 -9.85 21.13 3.75
N PRO A 27 -9.46 20.01 3.13
CA PRO A 27 -10.04 18.70 3.43
C PRO A 27 -9.66 18.21 4.83
N ASP A 28 -8.44 18.54 5.28
CA ASP A 28 -7.97 18.16 6.61
C ASP A 28 -8.73 18.95 7.70
N CYS A 29 -9.03 20.25 7.50
CA CYS A 29 -9.89 21.01 8.40
C CYS A 29 -11.32 20.47 8.44
N LYS A 30 -11.90 20.08 7.28
CA LYS A 30 -13.22 19.43 7.24
C LYS A 30 -13.21 18.12 8.03
N HIS A 31 -12.16 17.32 7.89
CA HIS A 31 -12.03 16.07 8.64
C HIS A 31 -11.89 16.32 10.15
N ILE A 32 -11.07 17.30 10.56
CA ILE A 32 -10.82 17.62 11.97
C ILE A 32 -12.09 18.13 12.66
N TRP A 33 -12.84 19.00 11.99
CA TRP A 33 -14.01 19.63 12.58
C TRP A 33 -15.32 18.85 12.34
N GLY A 34 -15.34 17.97 11.34
CA GLY A 34 -16.52 17.23 10.93
C GLY A 34 -17.63 18.13 10.37
N ASP A 35 -18.83 17.58 10.33
CA ASP A 35 -20.01 18.23 9.73
C ASP A 35 -20.43 19.53 10.45
N GLN A 36 -20.03 19.68 11.71
CA GLN A 36 -20.27 20.90 12.50
C GLN A 36 -19.47 22.10 11.99
N GLY A 37 -18.42 21.87 11.18
CA GLY A 37 -17.55 22.93 10.68
C GLY A 37 -16.66 23.54 11.76
N ALA A 38 -15.79 24.44 11.32
CA ALA A 38 -14.85 25.14 12.18
C ALA A 38 -15.56 25.99 13.25
N PRO A 39 -15.04 26.07 14.48
CA PRO A 39 -15.64 26.87 15.55
C PRO A 39 -15.87 28.35 15.19
N ASP A 40 -17.00 28.91 15.61
CA ASP A 40 -17.32 30.32 15.38
C ASP A 40 -16.96 31.22 16.57
N SER A 41 -16.61 30.64 17.71
CA SER A 41 -16.24 31.37 18.93
C SER A 41 -15.07 30.73 19.69
N PHE A 42 -14.50 31.51 20.61
CA PHE A 42 -13.48 31.00 21.53
C PHE A 42 -14.03 29.90 22.43
N GLU A 43 -15.27 30.04 22.91
CA GLU A 43 -15.91 29.03 23.76
C GLU A 43 -16.05 27.68 23.04
N ASP A 44 -16.53 27.68 21.79
CA ASP A 44 -16.66 26.45 21.00
C ASP A 44 -15.29 25.82 20.69
N TYR A 45 -14.31 26.66 20.33
CA TYR A 45 -12.94 26.20 20.13
C TYR A 45 -12.34 25.60 21.41
N ALA A 46 -12.52 26.26 22.56
CA ALA A 46 -11.97 25.80 23.83
C ALA A 46 -12.60 24.48 24.29
N GLN A 47 -13.83 24.19 23.89
CA GLN A 47 -14.50 22.92 24.13
C GLN A 47 -13.97 21.81 23.21
N ARG A 48 -13.76 22.09 21.92
CA ARG A 48 -13.46 21.07 20.90
C ARG A 48 -11.96 20.81 20.72
N TYR A 49 -11.11 21.83 20.83
CA TYR A 49 -9.68 21.74 20.57
C TYR A 49 -8.90 20.81 21.53
N PRO A 50 -9.18 20.73 22.85
CA PRO A 50 -8.40 19.92 23.79
C PRO A 50 -8.36 18.43 23.46
N GLU A 51 -9.45 17.88 22.93
CA GLU A 51 -9.58 16.45 22.60
C GLU A 51 -8.98 16.08 21.24
N LEU A 52 -8.60 17.07 20.43
CA LEU A 52 -7.97 16.80 19.13
C LEU A 52 -6.63 16.07 19.29
N ALA A 53 -6.38 15.12 18.40
CA ALA A 53 -5.09 14.46 18.29
C ALA A 53 -3.97 15.48 18.02
N HIS A 54 -2.73 15.16 18.42
CA HIS A 54 -1.60 16.07 18.26
C HIS A 54 -1.38 16.49 16.79
N GLY A 55 -1.56 15.58 15.83
CA GLY A 55 -1.48 15.88 14.40
C GLY A 55 -2.51 16.91 13.94
N ALA A 56 -3.76 16.76 14.38
CA ALA A 56 -4.84 17.71 14.07
C ALA A 56 -4.53 19.11 14.63
N LYS A 57 -4.07 19.19 15.89
CA LYS A 57 -3.64 20.46 16.51
C LYS A 57 -2.49 21.13 15.74
N ARG A 58 -1.52 20.34 15.27
CA ARG A 58 -0.41 20.85 14.46
C ARG A 58 -0.89 21.38 13.12
N HIS A 59 -1.80 20.69 12.45
CA HIS A 59 -2.39 21.13 11.18
C HIS A 59 -3.12 22.48 11.34
N LEU A 60 -3.94 22.65 12.38
CA LEU A 60 -4.68 23.89 12.61
C LEU A 60 -3.80 25.13 12.87
N THR A 61 -2.51 24.93 13.18
CA THR A 61 -1.60 26.03 13.54
C THR A 61 -0.47 26.25 12.55
N VAL A 62 -0.43 25.50 11.44
CA VAL A 62 0.53 25.71 10.35
C VAL A 62 -0.03 26.70 9.33
N GLU A 63 0.85 27.45 8.67
CA GLU A 63 0.47 28.31 7.54
C GLU A 63 -0.15 27.47 6.42
N TRP A 64 -1.20 27.99 5.80
CA TRP A 64 -1.88 27.33 4.71
C TRP A 64 -0.97 27.24 3.49
N ASP A 65 -0.77 26.03 3.00
CA ASP A 65 -0.05 25.73 1.75
C ASP A 65 -0.86 24.69 0.97
N PRO A 66 -1.57 25.07 -0.10
CA PRO A 66 -2.35 24.13 -0.90
C PRO A 66 -1.44 23.18 -1.70
N GLY A 67 -0.14 23.46 -1.81
CA GLY A 67 0.80 22.75 -2.65
C GLY A 67 1.03 23.44 -4.00
N LEU A 68 1.53 22.68 -4.95
CA LEU A 68 1.89 23.14 -6.30
C LEU A 68 0.79 22.79 -7.29
N THR A 69 0.42 23.76 -8.13
CA THR A 69 -0.45 23.53 -9.30
C THR A 69 0.26 22.67 -10.35
N VAL A 70 -0.50 22.09 -11.28
CA VAL A 70 0.05 21.31 -12.42
C VAL A 70 1.16 22.07 -13.16
N THR A 71 0.99 23.37 -13.37
CA THR A 71 1.99 24.22 -14.03
C THR A 71 3.27 24.32 -13.22
N GLU A 72 3.17 24.56 -11.91
CA GLU A 72 4.35 24.67 -11.03
C GLU A 72 5.06 23.32 -10.85
N VAL A 73 4.30 22.22 -10.80
CA VAL A 73 4.86 20.87 -10.81
C VAL A 73 5.66 20.64 -12.09
N ALA A 74 5.06 20.92 -13.26
CA ALA A 74 5.70 20.76 -14.55
C ALA A 74 7.02 21.56 -14.64
N SER A 75 7.01 22.84 -14.23
CA SER A 75 8.19 23.69 -14.19
C SER A 75 9.26 23.19 -13.21
N SER A 76 8.87 22.74 -12.02
CA SER A 76 9.83 22.29 -10.98
C SER A 76 10.49 20.93 -11.28
N VAL A 77 9.80 20.07 -12.04
CA VAL A 77 10.29 18.76 -12.45
C VAL A 77 11.00 18.83 -13.81
N GLY A 78 10.63 19.79 -14.66
CA GLY A 78 11.18 19.93 -16.01
C GLY A 78 10.46 19.04 -17.04
N CYS A 79 9.14 18.91 -16.95
CA CYS A 79 8.30 18.12 -17.86
C CYS A 79 7.10 18.93 -18.37
N SER A 80 6.29 18.36 -19.28
CA SER A 80 5.09 19.03 -19.79
C SER A 80 3.93 18.99 -18.77
N GLN A 81 2.98 19.92 -18.86
CA GLN A 81 1.77 19.87 -18.04
C GLN A 81 0.92 18.63 -18.35
N GLU A 82 0.93 18.16 -19.60
CA GLU A 82 0.26 16.93 -20.02
C GLU A 82 0.84 15.70 -19.30
N HIS A 83 2.16 15.60 -19.22
CA HIS A 83 2.85 14.54 -18.47
C HIS A 83 2.44 14.51 -16.98
N VAL A 84 2.26 15.70 -16.38
CA VAL A 84 1.77 15.80 -14.99
C VAL A 84 0.30 15.38 -14.89
N ARG A 85 -0.56 15.80 -15.82
CA ARG A 85 -1.98 15.39 -15.84
C ARG A 85 -2.12 13.88 -16.02
N GLU A 86 -1.42 13.28 -16.97
CA GLU A 86 -1.39 11.84 -17.17
C GLU A 86 -0.93 11.09 -15.91
N ALA A 87 0.10 11.60 -15.22
CA ALA A 87 0.54 11.00 -13.96
C ALA A 87 -0.51 11.09 -12.86
N ILE A 88 -1.30 12.16 -12.81
CA ILE A 88 -2.42 12.31 -11.87
C ILE A 88 -3.53 11.31 -12.25
N ASP A 89 -3.95 11.31 -13.51
CA ASP A 89 -5.05 10.47 -14.01
C ASP A 89 -4.74 8.97 -13.83
N ASN A 90 -3.49 8.57 -14.04
CA ASN A 90 -3.03 7.18 -13.85
C ASN A 90 -2.72 6.83 -12.38
N GLY A 91 -2.91 7.75 -11.44
CA GLY A 91 -2.65 7.52 -10.01
C GLY A 91 -1.18 7.46 -9.61
N MET A 92 -0.26 7.94 -10.46
CA MET A 92 1.17 8.08 -10.16
C MET A 92 1.51 9.35 -9.37
N LEU A 93 0.63 10.35 -9.38
CA LEU A 93 0.78 11.58 -8.64
C LEU A 93 -0.54 11.93 -7.94
N GLU A 94 -0.56 11.91 -6.61
CA GLU A 94 -1.76 12.24 -5.85
C GLU A 94 -1.93 13.76 -5.81
N ALA A 95 -3.01 14.23 -6.44
CA ALA A 95 -3.45 15.62 -6.42
C ALA A 95 -4.73 15.75 -5.58
N ARG A 96 -4.92 16.91 -4.97
CA ARG A 96 -6.15 17.30 -4.29
C ARG A 96 -6.77 18.45 -5.05
N GLU A 97 -8.08 18.40 -5.22
CA GLU A 97 -8.82 19.50 -5.83
C GLU A 97 -9.14 20.55 -4.78
N ILE A 98 -8.62 21.77 -4.96
CA ILE A 98 -8.87 22.92 -4.09
C ILE A 98 -9.40 24.04 -4.97
N GLY A 99 -10.67 24.41 -4.78
CA GLY A 99 -11.33 25.44 -5.59
C GLY A 99 -11.40 25.11 -7.09
N GLY A 100 -11.55 23.84 -7.45
CA GLY A 100 -11.58 23.40 -8.85
C GLY A 100 -10.19 23.24 -9.51
N VAL A 101 -9.12 23.47 -8.76
CA VAL A 101 -7.74 23.42 -9.28
C VAL A 101 -6.98 22.26 -8.61
N PRO A 102 -6.38 21.35 -9.38
CA PRO A 102 -5.57 20.27 -8.83
C PRO A 102 -4.26 20.80 -8.27
N HIS A 103 -4.02 20.50 -7.00
CA HIS A 103 -2.79 20.82 -6.29
C HIS A 103 -2.11 19.55 -5.78
N VAL A 104 -0.78 19.52 -5.89
CA VAL A 104 0.07 18.42 -5.45
C VAL A 104 0.95 18.89 -4.31
N THR A 105 0.99 18.14 -3.21
CA THR A 105 1.85 18.50 -2.08
C THR A 105 3.33 18.49 -2.48
N ARG A 106 4.13 19.40 -1.90
CA ARG A 106 5.59 19.46 -2.16
C ARG A 106 6.29 18.12 -1.90
N THR A 107 5.86 17.40 -0.87
CA THR A 107 6.35 16.05 -0.56
C THR A 107 6.06 15.07 -1.69
N ASN A 108 4.82 15.04 -2.20
CA ASN A 108 4.46 14.14 -3.30
C ASN A 108 5.23 14.48 -4.58
N VAL A 109 5.42 15.76 -4.91
CA VAL A 109 6.25 16.19 -6.04
C VAL A 109 7.69 15.71 -5.89
N THR A 110 8.25 15.84 -4.70
CA THR A 110 9.63 15.42 -4.41
C THR A 110 9.80 13.91 -4.57
N LEU A 111 8.88 13.11 -4.02
CA LEU A 111 8.90 11.65 -4.13
C LEU A 111 8.69 11.20 -5.59
N TRP A 112 7.75 11.82 -6.30
CA TRP A 112 7.50 11.53 -7.71
C TRP A 112 8.70 11.87 -8.59
N LYS A 113 9.34 13.03 -8.36
CA LYS A 113 10.59 13.42 -9.04
C LYS A 113 11.73 12.43 -8.74
N ALA A 114 11.90 12.02 -7.49
CA ALA A 114 12.91 11.03 -7.10
C ALA A 114 12.70 9.67 -7.78
N ALA A 115 11.44 9.30 -8.03
CA ALA A 115 11.05 8.12 -8.80
C ALA A 115 11.20 8.29 -10.33
N LYS A 116 11.79 9.40 -10.79
CA LYS A 116 11.95 9.80 -12.20
C LYS A 116 10.63 10.13 -12.91
N ALA A 117 9.69 10.73 -12.17
CA ALA A 117 8.43 11.27 -12.69
C ALA A 117 7.64 10.28 -13.57
N PRO A 118 7.31 9.07 -13.09
CA PRO A 118 6.58 8.09 -13.88
C PRO A 118 5.15 8.57 -14.20
N THR A 119 4.70 8.36 -15.44
CA THR A 119 3.31 8.61 -15.87
C THR A 119 2.39 7.44 -15.57
N GLY A 120 2.91 6.21 -15.53
CA GLY A 120 2.11 5.03 -15.25
C GLY A 120 1.36 4.47 -16.45
N ASP A 121 1.71 4.87 -17.67
CA ASP A 121 1.13 4.42 -18.93
C ASP A 121 1.32 2.90 -19.21
N GLY A 122 2.47 2.35 -18.83
CA GLY A 122 2.89 1.00 -19.17
C GLY A 122 2.02 -0.08 -18.51
N ALA A 123 1.85 -1.22 -19.19
CA ALA A 123 1.03 -2.35 -18.72
C ALA A 123 1.38 -2.84 -17.29
N ARG A 124 2.63 -2.65 -16.85
CA ARG A 124 3.06 -3.02 -15.49
C ARG A 124 2.50 -2.11 -14.38
N SER A 125 1.95 -0.96 -14.71
CA SER A 125 1.34 -0.04 -13.75
C SER A 125 -0.11 -0.41 -13.43
N TRP A 126 -0.69 -1.30 -14.23
CA TRP A 126 -2.09 -1.67 -14.18
C TRP A 126 -2.26 -3.14 -13.78
N ILE A 127 -3.41 -3.45 -13.19
CA ILE A 127 -3.75 -4.81 -12.74
C ILE A 127 -5.27 -4.98 -12.85
N THR A 128 -5.75 -6.19 -13.14
CA THR A 128 -7.20 -6.47 -13.12
C THR A 128 -7.73 -6.40 -11.68
N LEU A 129 -9.05 -6.27 -11.52
CA LEU A 129 -9.69 -6.29 -10.21
C LEU A 129 -9.39 -7.60 -9.45
N GLU A 130 -9.40 -8.75 -10.13
CA GLU A 130 -9.03 -10.05 -9.54
C GLU A 130 -7.57 -10.06 -9.10
N GLY A 131 -6.67 -9.56 -9.94
CA GLY A 131 -5.26 -9.45 -9.60
C GLY A 131 -5.02 -8.51 -8.42
N ALA A 132 -5.76 -7.40 -8.34
CA ALA A 132 -5.71 -6.47 -7.22
C ALA A 132 -6.28 -7.10 -5.94
N SER A 133 -7.37 -7.85 -6.03
CA SER A 133 -7.98 -8.57 -4.91
C SER A 133 -6.98 -9.58 -4.32
N GLU A 134 -6.40 -10.44 -5.16
CA GLU A 134 -5.35 -11.39 -4.73
C GLU A 134 -4.16 -10.66 -4.11
N ARG A 135 -3.69 -9.58 -4.76
CA ARG A 135 -2.44 -8.92 -4.39
C ARG A 135 -2.57 -8.02 -3.16
N TYR A 136 -3.68 -7.34 -2.97
CA TYR A 136 -3.85 -6.33 -1.93
C TYR A 136 -4.88 -6.73 -0.87
N GLY A 137 -5.54 -7.89 -1.00
CA GLY A 137 -6.47 -8.41 -0.01
C GLY A 137 -7.80 -7.68 0.05
N PHE A 138 -8.14 -6.89 -0.97
CA PHE A 138 -9.47 -6.29 -1.08
C PHE A 138 -10.48 -7.28 -1.65
N THR A 139 -11.76 -7.15 -1.30
CA THR A 139 -12.83 -7.85 -2.02
C THR A 139 -13.04 -7.20 -3.39
N LEU A 140 -13.56 -7.97 -4.36
CA LEU A 140 -13.90 -7.42 -5.68
C LEU A 140 -14.94 -6.29 -5.58
N GLU A 141 -15.92 -6.45 -4.69
CA GLU A 141 -16.95 -5.44 -4.42
C GLU A 141 -16.34 -4.14 -3.88
N ALA A 142 -15.38 -4.22 -2.93
CA ALA A 142 -14.71 -3.05 -2.40
C ALA A 142 -13.88 -2.33 -3.48
N LEU A 143 -13.17 -3.09 -4.33
CA LEU A 143 -12.43 -2.50 -5.45
C LEU A 143 -13.35 -1.83 -6.46
N GLN A 144 -14.50 -2.44 -6.77
CA GLN A 144 -15.49 -1.84 -7.67
C GLN A 144 -16.06 -0.55 -7.06
N ALA A 145 -16.40 -0.55 -5.77
CA ALA A 145 -16.88 0.65 -5.08
C ALA A 145 -15.84 1.79 -5.10
N MET A 146 -14.55 1.48 -4.96
CA MET A 146 -13.46 2.47 -5.07
C MET A 146 -13.29 3.01 -6.50
N VAL A 147 -13.56 2.19 -7.50
CA VAL A 147 -13.59 2.63 -8.91
C VAL A 147 -14.78 3.55 -9.15
N ASP A 148 -15.96 3.17 -8.68
CA ASP A 148 -17.21 3.92 -8.86
C ASP A 148 -17.18 5.27 -8.11
N SER A 149 -16.51 5.33 -6.96
CA SER A 149 -16.32 6.57 -6.19
C SER A 149 -15.22 7.49 -6.74
N GLY A 150 -14.40 7.01 -7.69
CA GLY A 150 -13.24 7.74 -8.22
C GLY A 150 -12.00 7.73 -7.32
N GLU A 151 -11.99 6.97 -6.23
CA GLU A 151 -10.82 6.83 -5.34
C GLU A 151 -9.70 6.00 -5.99
N LEU A 152 -10.05 5.12 -6.93
CA LEU A 152 -9.13 4.26 -7.65
C LEU A 152 -9.20 4.53 -9.17
N SER A 153 -8.10 5.02 -9.74
CA SER A 153 -7.98 5.23 -11.18
C SER A 153 -8.13 3.92 -11.92
N HIS A 154 -8.92 3.93 -12.99
CA HIS A 154 -9.22 2.77 -13.80
C HIS A 154 -9.12 3.08 -15.30
N ARG A 155 -8.96 2.03 -16.10
CA ARG A 155 -9.03 2.09 -17.56
C ARG A 155 -9.58 0.78 -18.12
N PRO A 156 -10.19 0.79 -19.32
CA PRO A 156 -10.57 -0.45 -19.98
C PRO A 156 -9.33 -1.29 -20.28
N GLY A 157 -9.48 -2.61 -20.15
CA GLY A 157 -8.48 -3.60 -20.53
C GLY A 157 -8.29 -3.61 -22.05
N GLY A 158 -7.02 -3.69 -22.47
CA GLY A 158 -6.69 -4.07 -23.85
C GLY A 158 -6.69 -5.58 -24.03
N ALA A 159 -6.21 -6.05 -25.19
CA ALA A 159 -6.14 -7.48 -25.55
C ALA A 159 -5.48 -8.39 -24.48
N ASP A 160 -4.57 -7.83 -23.67
CA ASP A 160 -3.83 -8.55 -22.61
C ASP A 160 -4.59 -8.68 -21.28
N GLY A 161 -5.69 -7.94 -21.09
CA GLY A 161 -6.54 -7.98 -19.88
C GLY A 161 -7.79 -8.86 -20.01
N GLY A 162 -8.05 -9.37 -21.22
CA GLY A 162 -9.37 -9.90 -21.60
C GLY A 162 -10.26 -8.75 -22.06
N ASP A 163 -10.93 -8.94 -23.20
CA ASP A 163 -11.84 -7.96 -23.78
C ASP A 163 -12.93 -7.59 -22.75
N GLY A 164 -13.00 -6.31 -22.35
CA GLY A 164 -13.96 -5.81 -21.34
C GLY A 164 -13.52 -5.83 -19.87
N ALA A 165 -12.30 -6.28 -19.52
CA ALA A 165 -11.84 -6.26 -18.13
C ALA A 165 -11.49 -4.85 -17.64
N VAL A 166 -11.86 -4.49 -16.40
CA VAL A 166 -11.45 -3.21 -15.79
C VAL A 166 -10.04 -3.36 -15.20
N LEU A 167 -9.13 -2.47 -15.60
CA LEU A 167 -7.79 -2.38 -15.04
C LEU A 167 -7.72 -1.22 -14.06
N VAL A 168 -7.08 -1.42 -12.92
CA VAL A 168 -6.87 -0.42 -11.87
C VAL A 168 -5.40 -0.13 -11.63
N SER A 169 -5.09 1.07 -11.11
CA SER A 169 -3.72 1.48 -10.81
C SER A 169 -3.14 0.68 -9.65
N ARG A 170 -2.08 -0.09 -9.94
CA ARG A 170 -1.38 -0.93 -8.96
C ARG A 170 -0.82 -0.12 -7.80
N ARG A 171 -0.34 1.10 -8.08
CA ARG A 171 0.23 1.98 -7.06
C ARG A 171 -0.84 2.44 -6.08
N GLN A 172 -1.98 2.91 -6.58
CA GLN A 172 -3.09 3.34 -5.74
C GLN A 172 -3.65 2.18 -4.90
N CYS A 173 -3.78 0.96 -5.44
CA CYS A 173 -4.17 -0.19 -4.61
C CYS A 173 -3.23 -0.40 -3.41
N GLY A 174 -1.91 -0.27 -3.62
CA GLY A 174 -0.93 -0.33 -2.53
C GLY A 174 -1.10 0.80 -1.51
N GLN A 175 -1.25 2.04 -1.99
CA GLN A 175 -1.44 3.21 -1.13
C GLN A 175 -2.74 3.15 -0.32
N LEU A 176 -3.84 2.73 -0.95
CA LEU A 176 -5.12 2.51 -0.29
C LEU A 176 -5.00 1.41 0.75
N ARG A 177 -4.28 0.33 0.44
CA ARG A 177 -4.07 -0.73 1.42
C ARG A 177 -3.15 -0.31 2.56
N ASP A 178 -2.19 0.60 2.34
CA ASP A 178 -1.43 1.22 3.43
C ASP A 178 -2.31 2.12 4.32
N LYS A 179 -3.30 2.82 3.73
CA LYS A 179 -4.26 3.66 4.46
C LYS A 179 -5.26 2.84 5.29
N VAL A 180 -5.86 1.80 4.69
CA VAL A 180 -6.84 0.91 5.37
C VAL A 180 -6.13 -0.06 6.33
N GLY A 181 -4.98 -0.58 5.94
CA GLY A 181 -4.19 -1.56 6.67
C GLY A 181 -4.81 -2.97 6.70
N TYR A 182 -4.08 -3.91 7.29
CA TYR A 182 -4.44 -5.30 7.55
C TYR A 182 -4.66 -5.53 9.03
N THR A 183 -5.65 -6.34 9.41
CA THR A 183 -5.63 -6.90 10.77
C THR A 183 -4.43 -7.84 10.93
N VAL A 184 -4.02 -8.13 12.16
CA VAL A 184 -2.98 -9.14 12.43
C VAL A 184 -3.40 -10.51 11.88
N GLN A 185 -4.69 -10.83 11.96
CA GLN A 185 -5.29 -12.05 11.40
C GLN A 185 -5.14 -12.09 9.87
N GLU A 186 -5.55 -11.03 9.17
CA GLU A 186 -5.44 -10.98 7.70
C GLU A 186 -3.97 -11.04 7.25
N ALA A 187 -3.06 -10.41 8.00
CA ALA A 187 -1.62 -10.52 7.73
C ALA A 187 -1.10 -11.95 7.95
N ALA A 188 -1.56 -12.63 9.00
CA ALA A 188 -1.23 -14.02 9.31
C ALA A 188 -1.69 -14.97 8.20
N GLU A 189 -2.95 -14.84 7.77
CA GLU A 189 -3.51 -15.62 6.67
C GLU A 189 -2.77 -15.37 5.37
N ARG A 190 -2.50 -14.10 5.06
CA ARG A 190 -1.76 -13.71 3.84
C ARG A 190 -0.35 -14.29 3.81
N LEU A 191 0.36 -14.23 4.93
CA LEU A 191 1.74 -14.73 5.02
C LEU A 191 1.82 -16.23 5.32
N ASN A 192 0.67 -16.88 5.57
CA ASN A 192 0.56 -18.26 6.04
C ASN A 192 1.41 -18.50 7.30
N LEU A 193 1.23 -17.63 8.29
CA LEU A 193 1.91 -17.66 9.59
C LEU A 193 0.87 -17.69 10.72
N SER A 194 1.31 -18.04 11.93
CA SER A 194 0.44 -17.91 13.10
C SER A 194 0.39 -16.45 13.57
N VAL A 195 -0.76 -16.04 14.13
CA VAL A 195 -0.93 -14.72 14.75
C VAL A 195 0.14 -14.44 15.83
N PRO A 196 0.44 -15.38 16.77
CA PRO A 196 1.46 -15.14 17.80
C PRO A 196 2.86 -14.85 17.22
N LEU A 197 3.22 -15.51 16.12
CA LEU A 197 4.51 -15.30 15.47
C LEU A 197 4.60 -13.88 14.87
N ILE A 198 3.53 -13.40 14.23
CA ILE A 198 3.49 -12.02 13.71
C ILE A 198 3.62 -11.01 14.85
N GLU A 199 2.88 -11.21 15.95
CA GLU A 199 2.94 -10.29 17.09
C GLU A 199 4.33 -10.24 17.73
N GLU A 200 4.99 -11.39 17.87
CA GLU A 200 6.38 -11.46 18.36
C GLU A 200 7.32 -10.62 17.48
N HIS A 201 7.25 -10.79 16.16
CA HIS A 201 8.13 -10.05 15.25
C HIS A 201 7.83 -8.56 15.19
N LEU A 202 6.57 -8.15 15.31
CA LEU A 202 6.19 -6.74 15.41
C LEU A 202 6.75 -6.13 16.71
N SER A 203 6.67 -6.87 17.83
CA SER A 203 7.22 -6.46 19.12
C SER A 203 8.75 -6.29 19.05
N GLN A 204 9.47 -7.28 18.50
CA GLN A 204 10.92 -7.23 18.31
C GLN A 204 11.36 -6.07 17.39
N ALA A 205 10.55 -5.74 16.39
CA ALA A 205 10.80 -4.61 15.49
C ALA A 205 10.59 -3.24 16.14
N GLY A 206 10.12 -3.20 17.40
CA GLY A 206 9.72 -1.98 18.06
C GLY A 206 8.55 -1.29 17.36
N TRP A 207 7.71 -2.04 16.64
CA TRP A 207 6.54 -1.48 15.98
C TRP A 207 5.56 -0.98 17.05
N ARG A 208 5.57 0.34 17.27
CA ARG A 208 4.62 0.98 18.15
C ARG A 208 3.28 0.99 17.42
N ARG A 209 2.28 0.30 17.96
CA ARG A 209 0.89 0.29 17.49
C ARG A 209 0.38 1.73 17.34
N SER A 210 0.60 2.36 16.19
CA SER A 210 0.07 3.69 15.85
C SER A 210 -1.38 3.62 15.37
N GLY A 211 -1.91 2.40 15.23
CA GLY A 211 -3.31 2.05 14.94
C GLY A 211 -3.55 0.55 15.14
N GLU A 212 -4.79 0.10 14.93
CA GLU A 212 -5.20 -1.31 15.01
C GLU A 212 -4.79 -2.12 13.76
N MET A 213 -4.50 -1.43 12.65
CA MET A 213 -4.25 -2.03 11.34
C MET A 213 -2.79 -1.88 10.90
N LEU A 214 -2.26 -2.89 10.22
CA LEU A 214 -0.90 -2.99 9.69
C LEU A 214 -0.85 -2.50 8.24
N PRO A 215 -0.07 -1.46 7.89
CA PRO A 215 0.10 -1.05 6.50
C PRO A 215 0.60 -2.19 5.61
N TYR A 216 0.25 -2.18 4.32
CA TYR A 216 0.71 -3.14 3.32
C TYR A 216 2.24 -3.23 3.28
N GLU A 217 2.93 -2.10 3.28
CA GLU A 217 4.39 -2.06 3.27
C GLU A 217 4.98 -2.72 4.52
N THR A 218 4.35 -2.55 5.69
CA THR A 218 4.78 -3.23 6.93
C THR A 218 4.65 -4.74 6.80
N VAL A 219 3.52 -5.23 6.29
CA VAL A 219 3.30 -6.68 6.06
C VAL A 219 4.32 -7.23 5.05
N ARG A 220 4.61 -6.47 3.99
CA ARG A 220 5.60 -6.85 2.97
C ARG A 220 7.03 -6.90 3.53
N LEU A 221 7.43 -5.91 4.32
CA LEU A 221 8.73 -5.87 4.98
C LEU A 221 8.88 -6.98 6.03
N LEU A 222 7.81 -7.29 6.77
CA LEU A 222 7.77 -8.41 7.69
C LEU A 222 8.01 -9.72 6.94
N SER A 223 7.27 -9.98 5.85
CA SER A 223 7.45 -11.17 5.03
C SER A 223 8.90 -11.33 4.55
N ARG A 224 9.48 -10.26 4.00
CA ARG A 224 10.89 -10.24 3.56
C ARG A 224 11.87 -10.54 4.70
N ARG A 225 11.65 -9.97 5.88
CA ARG A 225 12.52 -10.23 7.04
C ARG A 225 12.46 -11.69 7.47
N LEU A 226 11.27 -12.27 7.55
CA LEU A 226 11.08 -13.67 7.93
C LEU A 226 11.69 -14.62 6.91
N ALA A 227 11.50 -14.30 5.63
CA ALA A 227 12.15 -14.98 4.53
C ALA A 227 13.68 -14.97 4.69
N GLN A 228 14.26 -13.81 5.01
CA GLN A 228 15.70 -13.68 5.23
C GLN A 228 16.18 -14.45 6.46
N GLN A 229 15.48 -14.35 7.60
CA GLN A 229 15.85 -15.06 8.84
C GLN A 229 15.86 -16.58 8.65
N ARG A 230 14.88 -17.13 7.92
CA ARG A 230 14.87 -18.55 7.55
C ARG A 230 16.05 -18.90 6.64
N ALA A 231 16.28 -18.08 5.62
CA ALA A 231 17.39 -18.28 4.70
C ALA A 231 18.75 -18.29 5.44
N ASP A 232 18.95 -17.40 6.41
CA ASP A 232 20.18 -17.29 7.21
C ASP A 232 20.35 -18.45 8.21
N ALA A 233 19.29 -18.80 8.95
CA ALA A 233 19.30 -19.91 9.90
C ALA A 233 19.63 -21.24 9.21
N GLU A 234 19.09 -21.44 8.01
CA GLU A 234 19.24 -22.69 7.28
C GLU A 234 20.50 -22.70 6.38
N ALA A 235 21.02 -21.54 5.93
CA ALA A 235 22.34 -21.47 5.27
C ALA A 235 23.49 -21.81 6.24
N THR A 236 23.24 -21.68 7.53
CA THR A 236 24.15 -22.12 8.60
C THR A 236 24.10 -23.65 8.78
N GLN A 237 23.04 -24.34 8.32
CA GLN A 237 22.82 -25.78 8.55
C GLN A 237 22.98 -26.67 7.31
N ALA A 238 22.65 -26.18 6.11
CA ALA A 238 22.75 -26.93 4.87
C ALA A 238 23.52 -26.08 3.85
N GLY A 239 24.47 -26.68 3.14
CA GLY A 239 25.20 -26.03 2.03
C GLY A 239 24.28 -25.67 0.86
N ASP A 240 24.82 -25.61 -0.37
CA ASP A 240 24.04 -25.27 -1.57
C ASP A 240 23.04 -26.37 -2.02
N GLU A 241 22.85 -27.44 -1.24
CA GLU A 241 21.87 -28.50 -1.52
C GLU A 241 20.43 -27.96 -1.43
N GLY A 242 19.60 -28.26 -2.43
CA GLY A 242 18.19 -27.84 -2.48
C GLY A 242 17.94 -26.41 -3.00
N LEU A 243 18.99 -25.69 -3.40
CA LEU A 243 18.86 -24.38 -4.03
C LEU A 243 18.66 -24.49 -5.55
N VAL A 244 17.57 -23.93 -6.04
CA VAL A 244 17.18 -23.89 -7.44
C VAL A 244 17.28 -22.45 -8.00
N SER A 245 17.54 -22.35 -9.30
CA SER A 245 17.45 -21.09 -10.04
C SER A 245 16.00 -20.61 -10.15
N ALA A 246 15.79 -19.34 -10.50
CA ALA A 246 14.45 -18.83 -10.82
C ALA A 246 13.76 -19.66 -11.92
N LYS A 247 14.52 -20.14 -12.92
CA LYS A 247 13.99 -20.93 -14.03
C LYS A 247 13.44 -22.28 -13.56
N GLU A 248 14.20 -22.96 -12.72
CA GLU A 248 13.80 -24.24 -12.14
C GLU A 248 12.63 -24.06 -11.17
N ALA A 249 12.67 -23.03 -10.33
CA ALA A 249 11.59 -22.73 -9.39
C ALA A 249 10.25 -22.46 -10.11
N MET A 250 10.26 -21.69 -11.22
CA MET A 250 9.09 -21.48 -12.06
C MET A 250 8.54 -22.79 -12.63
N ALA A 251 9.43 -23.70 -13.06
CA ALA A 251 9.03 -25.01 -13.58
C ALA A 251 8.42 -25.89 -12.49
N ILE A 252 9.04 -25.95 -11.30
CA ILE A 252 8.55 -26.70 -10.13
C ILE A 252 7.14 -26.23 -9.74
N ALA A 253 6.93 -24.91 -9.65
CA ALA A 253 5.65 -24.34 -9.28
C ALA A 253 4.63 -24.29 -10.44
N SER A 254 5.07 -24.57 -11.68
CA SER A 254 4.28 -24.43 -12.92
C SER A 254 3.63 -23.05 -13.06
N VAL A 255 4.36 -21.98 -12.72
CA VAL A 255 3.87 -20.61 -12.78
C VAL A 255 4.65 -19.74 -13.76
N SER A 256 4.00 -18.67 -14.22
CA SER A 256 4.64 -17.68 -15.09
C SER A 256 5.79 -16.95 -14.39
N LYS A 257 6.68 -16.36 -15.20
CA LYS A 257 7.73 -15.43 -14.76
C LYS A 257 7.18 -14.31 -13.88
N THR A 258 6.08 -13.70 -14.30
CA THR A 258 5.43 -12.61 -13.59
C THR A 258 4.93 -13.05 -12.22
N THR A 259 4.31 -14.23 -12.14
CA THR A 259 3.80 -14.80 -10.89
C THR A 259 4.92 -15.12 -9.91
N PHE A 260 6.00 -15.75 -10.39
CA PHE A 260 7.12 -16.15 -9.53
C PHE A 260 7.88 -14.95 -8.97
N TYR A 261 8.21 -13.97 -9.81
CA TYR A 261 8.90 -12.77 -9.31
C TYR A 261 8.03 -11.93 -8.39
N ARG A 262 6.68 -11.98 -8.52
CA ARG A 262 5.77 -11.41 -7.53
C ARG A 262 5.95 -12.09 -6.17
N TRP A 263 6.00 -13.41 -6.12
CA TRP A 263 6.22 -14.12 -4.85
C TRP A 263 7.55 -13.76 -4.20
N ALA A 264 8.61 -13.66 -5.00
CA ALA A 264 9.92 -13.23 -4.51
C ALA A 264 9.90 -11.78 -3.99
N ASP A 265 9.29 -10.86 -4.75
CA ASP A 265 9.18 -9.44 -4.37
C ASP A 265 8.36 -9.25 -3.09
N GLU A 266 7.31 -10.04 -2.90
CA GLU A 266 6.46 -10.01 -1.71
C GLU A 266 7.04 -10.79 -0.52
N GLY A 267 8.18 -11.48 -0.69
CA GLY A 267 8.82 -12.26 0.38
C GLY A 267 8.18 -13.64 0.62
N LEU A 268 7.22 -14.04 -0.21
CA LEU A 268 6.53 -15.34 -0.10
C LEU A 268 7.46 -16.52 -0.46
N VAL A 269 8.40 -16.27 -1.38
CA VAL A 269 9.51 -17.19 -1.66
C VAL A 269 10.83 -16.44 -1.38
N PRO A 270 11.56 -16.81 -0.32
CA PRO A 270 12.83 -16.19 0.03
C PRO A 270 13.86 -16.28 -1.09
N GLN A 271 14.63 -15.21 -1.25
CA GLN A 271 15.75 -15.16 -2.18
C GLN A 271 17.06 -15.30 -1.42
N VAL A 272 17.90 -16.24 -1.86
CA VAL A 272 19.27 -16.39 -1.38
C VAL A 272 20.20 -15.73 -2.40
N ALA A 273 20.83 -14.62 -2.02
CA ALA A 273 21.82 -13.95 -2.87
C ALA A 273 23.09 -14.81 -2.99
N ARG A 274 23.53 -15.04 -4.23
CA ARG A 274 24.81 -15.69 -4.56
C ARG A 274 25.53 -14.88 -5.63
N GLN A 275 26.84 -15.09 -5.77
CA GLN A 275 27.65 -14.44 -6.83
C GLN A 275 27.12 -14.74 -8.24
N SER A 276 26.52 -15.91 -8.45
CA SER A 276 25.90 -16.34 -9.73
C SER A 276 24.46 -15.85 -9.93
N GLY A 277 23.95 -15.02 -9.00
CA GLY A 277 22.58 -14.52 -9.01
C GLY A 277 21.69 -15.15 -7.94
N ALA A 278 20.44 -14.75 -7.93
CA ALA A 278 19.44 -15.18 -6.97
C ALA A 278 19.12 -16.68 -7.05
N ARG A 279 19.14 -17.36 -5.90
CA ARG A 279 18.69 -18.75 -5.73
C ARG A 279 17.48 -18.82 -4.79
N TYR A 280 16.72 -19.89 -4.91
CA TYR A 280 15.47 -20.13 -4.18
C TYR A 280 15.49 -21.56 -3.65
N ARG A 281 14.94 -21.80 -2.47
CA ARG A 281 14.84 -23.17 -1.94
C ARG A 281 13.66 -23.89 -2.56
N ASP A 282 13.84 -25.14 -2.99
CA ASP A 282 12.76 -25.96 -3.57
C ASP A 282 11.55 -26.05 -2.62
N GLU A 283 11.79 -26.22 -1.31
CA GLU A 283 10.73 -26.34 -0.31
C GLU A 283 9.87 -25.07 -0.17
N ASP A 284 10.50 -23.89 -0.19
CA ASP A 284 9.79 -22.61 -0.14
C ASP A 284 8.91 -22.42 -1.38
N VAL A 285 9.44 -22.79 -2.54
CA VAL A 285 8.72 -22.74 -3.83
C VAL A 285 7.52 -23.67 -3.80
N ARG A 286 7.69 -24.91 -3.32
CA ARG A 286 6.60 -25.89 -3.20
C ARG A 286 5.55 -25.45 -2.18
N ARG A 287 5.97 -24.95 -1.02
CA ARG A 287 5.03 -24.43 0.00
C ARG A 287 4.17 -23.32 -0.58
N GLN A 288 4.77 -22.34 -1.25
CA GLN A 288 4.02 -21.25 -1.86
C GLN A 288 3.15 -21.74 -3.03
N ALA A 289 3.61 -22.72 -3.81
CA ALA A 289 2.82 -23.33 -4.88
C ALA A 289 1.56 -24.02 -4.31
N ARG A 290 1.63 -24.73 -3.17
CA ARG A 290 0.44 -25.32 -2.53
C ARG A 290 -0.59 -24.26 -2.18
N VAL A 291 -0.16 -23.15 -1.58
CA VAL A 291 -1.06 -22.02 -1.28
C VAL A 291 -1.67 -21.47 -2.56
N TYR A 292 -0.83 -21.21 -3.57
CA TYR A 292 -1.27 -20.63 -4.84
C TYR A 292 -2.29 -21.50 -5.56
N TRP A 293 -2.08 -22.82 -5.64
CA TRP A 293 -2.95 -23.75 -6.34
C TRP A 293 -4.11 -24.29 -5.49
N GLY A 294 -4.04 -24.12 -4.17
CA GLY A 294 -5.08 -24.50 -3.21
C GLY A 294 -6.23 -23.49 -3.12
N ALA A 295 -5.94 -22.20 -3.37
CA ALA A 295 -6.97 -21.17 -3.57
C ALA A 295 -7.77 -21.47 -4.87
N ALA A 296 -9.07 -21.19 -4.86
CA ALA A 296 -10.09 -21.65 -5.82
C ALA A 296 -9.66 -21.76 -7.31
N ARG A 297 -10.24 -22.75 -8.00
CA ARG A 297 -9.97 -23.15 -9.40
C ARG A 297 -9.68 -21.94 -10.31
N ARG A 298 -8.41 -21.74 -10.64
CA ARG A 298 -8.01 -20.84 -11.73
C ARG A 298 -8.43 -21.46 -13.06
N GLN A 299 -9.42 -20.87 -13.72
CA GLN A 299 -9.88 -21.33 -15.03
C GLN A 299 -8.72 -21.34 -16.03
N GLY A 300 -8.51 -22.48 -16.71
CA GLY A 300 -7.50 -22.63 -17.76
C GLY A 300 -6.06 -22.86 -17.31
N GLN A 301 -5.76 -22.91 -16.01
CA GLN A 301 -4.41 -23.18 -15.52
C GLN A 301 -4.31 -24.54 -14.82
N THR A 302 -3.26 -25.30 -15.13
CA THR A 302 -3.06 -26.66 -14.60
C THR A 302 -2.01 -26.65 -13.49
N PRO A 303 -2.32 -27.15 -12.28
CA PRO A 303 -1.34 -27.26 -11.22
C PRO A 303 -0.25 -28.28 -11.58
N PRO A 304 0.95 -28.19 -10.98
CA PRO A 304 1.99 -29.18 -11.13
C PRO A 304 1.50 -30.60 -10.78
N ALA A 305 1.99 -31.60 -11.50
CA ALA A 305 1.63 -33.00 -11.28
C ALA A 305 1.81 -33.46 -9.82
N TRP A 306 2.85 -32.96 -9.13
CA TRP A 306 3.11 -33.30 -7.75
C TRP A 306 2.03 -32.77 -6.78
N ILE A 307 1.39 -31.63 -7.05
CA ILE A 307 0.24 -31.14 -6.26
C ILE A 307 -1.01 -31.96 -6.55
N ALA A 308 -1.21 -32.37 -7.82
CA ALA A 308 -2.35 -33.20 -8.20
C ALA A 308 -2.30 -34.59 -7.53
N GLN A 309 -1.10 -35.12 -7.31
CA GLN A 309 -0.86 -36.40 -6.61
C GLN A 309 -1.01 -36.29 -5.08
N GLU A 310 -0.88 -35.08 -4.51
CA GLU A 310 -1.07 -34.84 -3.06
C GLU A 310 -2.54 -34.69 -2.64
N LYS A 311 -3.49 -34.46 -3.57
CA LYS A 311 -4.91 -34.40 -3.22
C LYS A 311 -5.37 -35.76 -2.72
N PRO A 312 -5.92 -35.88 -1.49
CA PRO A 312 -6.37 -37.15 -1.00
C PRO A 312 -7.45 -37.68 -1.95
N SER A 313 -7.26 -38.93 -2.39
CA SER A 313 -8.34 -39.77 -2.89
C SER A 313 -9.53 -39.59 -1.96
N LYS A 314 -10.63 -39.06 -2.49
CA LYS A 314 -11.89 -38.87 -1.76
C LYS A 314 -12.19 -40.14 -0.95
N GLY A 315 -12.10 -40.04 0.37
CA GLY A 315 -12.77 -40.94 1.31
C GLY A 315 -14.11 -40.33 1.68
#